data_AF-A0AAX3A9F9-F1
#
_entry.id   AF-A0AAX3A9F9-F1
#
_cell.length_a   1.000
_cell.length_b   1.000
_cell.length_c   1.000
_cell.angle_alpha   90.00
_cell.angle_beta   90.00
_cell.angle_gamma   90.00
#
_symmetry.space_group_name_H-M   'P 1'
#
loop_
_entity.id
_entity.type
_entity.pdbx_description
1 polymer ?
#
loop_
_entity_poly.entity_id
_entity_poly.type
_entity_poly.pdbx_seq_one_letter_code
_entity_poly.pdbx_strand_id
1 'polypeptide(L)'
;MTIKTTKTDAESSKAQERMEENLRKVEALGARLSQIMVGRDTHQASLDGPNQELFAKAAASYWTEAVQNPAKMIEQQVSYWSKSVGHFMEAQQALAKGKLAAPEDTSPEDRRFANPLWKSHPYFNFVKQQYQINAEALGQAVDHVADLAPHEKKRLQYFSRQIIDMMSPTNFLATNPDALERAVATEGESLIRGLENLIADLEANNGELIVRLADESAFELGRNIATSPGKVVYRNKLFELIQYSPSTEKVDATPIVIFPPWINKFYILDLKAQNSLVKWIVDQGYTLFMVSWVNPDQSHRDIGMGDYIEDGFLTAIREVKEITAQEQVHAVGYCIAGTTLSLTLSLMKQRGDTSVKSATFFTALTDFSDQGEFQPFLTDDFIDGIEAETKDKGILPSVIMARTFSFLRSNDLVYGPAIKSYMLGDTPPAFDLLYWNGDGANLPQRMAMEYLRGLCQQNKLVEGGFELLGHRLKLEDIDVPLIAIGCETDHIAPWKDSYRGVRMMGSADKTFVMTQSGHIAGIVNPPSKGKYGHYTNDNLSLDHEDWLEGAKFHEGSWWPRWGAWLENRSDGKVDARIPGEKGRDTLGEAPGTYVVRKARG
;
A
#
# COMPACT_ATOMS: atom_id res chain seq x y z
N MET A 1 64.26 -19.50 -4.13
CA MET A 1 63.32 -19.16 -3.05
C MET A 1 63.38 -17.66 -2.83
N THR A 2 62.50 -16.89 -3.45
CA THR A 2 62.03 -15.53 -3.08
C THR A 2 61.30 -14.99 -4.30
N ILE A 3 60.03 -14.62 -4.16
CA ILE A 3 59.14 -13.87 -5.09
C ILE A 3 57.66 -14.24 -4.81
N LYS A 4 57.37 -15.34 -4.10
CA LYS A 4 55.99 -15.66 -3.67
C LYS A 4 55.51 -14.98 -2.37
N THR A 5 56.37 -14.32 -1.60
CA THR A 5 56.02 -13.74 -0.29
C THR A 5 55.58 -12.26 -0.38
N THR A 6 56.19 -11.47 -1.26
CA THR A 6 55.97 -10.01 -1.33
C THR A 6 54.61 -9.58 -1.90
N LYS A 7 53.94 -10.43 -2.67
CA LYS A 7 52.61 -10.13 -3.23
C LYS A 7 51.51 -10.28 -2.16
N THR A 8 51.65 -11.27 -1.29
CA THR A 8 50.72 -11.59 -0.21
C THR A 8 50.81 -10.55 0.93
N ASP A 9 52.00 -10.06 1.23
CA ASP A 9 52.21 -9.03 2.26
C ASP A 9 51.64 -7.66 1.85
N ALA A 10 51.75 -7.30 0.57
CA ALA A 10 51.20 -6.03 0.06
C ALA A 10 49.66 -6.05 -0.06
N GLU A 11 49.06 -7.19 -0.40
CA GLU A 11 47.61 -7.40 -0.36
C GLU A 11 47.09 -7.41 1.09
N SER A 12 47.82 -8.04 2.02
CA SER A 12 47.49 -8.02 3.46
C SER A 12 47.57 -6.63 4.09
N SER A 13 48.56 -5.82 3.73
CA SER A 13 48.71 -4.44 4.22
C SER A 13 47.58 -3.52 3.73
N LYS A 14 47.18 -3.65 2.46
CA LYS A 14 46.03 -2.92 1.90
C LYS A 14 44.70 -3.34 2.54
N ALA A 15 44.52 -4.63 2.83
CA ALA A 15 43.36 -5.14 3.54
C ALA A 15 43.29 -4.59 4.99
N GLN A 16 44.44 -4.47 5.67
CA GLN A 16 44.51 -3.83 6.99
C GLN A 16 44.17 -2.34 6.96
N GLU A 17 44.75 -1.57 6.03
CA GLU A 17 44.44 -0.14 5.88
C GLU A 17 42.94 0.09 5.61
N ARG A 18 42.35 -0.73 4.73
CA ARG A 18 40.91 -0.66 4.41
C ARG A 18 40.04 -1.03 5.61
N MET A 19 40.45 -2.02 6.42
CA MET A 19 39.78 -2.39 7.66
C MET A 19 39.80 -1.24 8.68
N GLU A 20 40.95 -0.57 8.85
CA GLU A 20 41.06 0.60 9.74
C GLU A 20 40.19 1.77 9.29
N GLU A 21 40.15 2.06 7.97
CA GLU A 21 39.26 3.08 7.40
C GLU A 21 37.79 2.74 7.66
N ASN A 22 37.43 1.46 7.44
CA ASN A 22 36.09 0.93 7.67
C ASN A 22 35.65 1.07 9.13
N LEU A 23 36.53 0.78 10.09
CA LEU A 23 36.26 0.95 11.52
C LEU A 23 36.01 2.42 11.90
N ARG A 24 36.81 3.35 11.36
CA ARG A 24 36.59 4.79 11.58
C ARG A 24 35.24 5.27 11.04
N LYS A 25 34.81 4.76 9.88
CA LYS A 25 33.47 5.05 9.33
C LYS A 25 32.37 4.55 10.25
N VAL A 26 32.50 3.33 10.78
CA VAL A 26 31.53 2.76 11.72
C VAL A 26 31.40 3.60 13.00
N GLU A 27 32.51 4.07 13.57
CA GLU A 27 32.48 4.96 14.75
C GLU A 27 31.73 6.27 14.46
N ALA A 28 32.02 6.92 13.32
CA ALA A 28 31.35 8.15 12.91
C ALA A 28 29.84 7.94 12.67
N LEU A 29 29.47 6.83 12.03
CA LEU A 29 28.07 6.45 11.80
C LEU A 29 27.36 6.13 13.12
N GLY A 30 28.02 5.44 14.05
CA GLY A 30 27.48 5.17 15.39
C GLY A 30 27.17 6.45 16.18
N ALA A 31 28.02 7.47 16.07
CA ALA A 31 27.76 8.77 16.69
C ALA A 31 26.53 9.48 16.07
N ARG A 32 26.38 9.45 14.74
CA ARG A 32 25.19 10.00 14.05
C ARG A 32 23.91 9.27 14.46
N LEU A 33 23.94 7.93 14.47
CA LEU A 33 22.81 7.12 14.90
C LEU A 33 22.36 7.48 16.34
N SER A 34 23.32 7.63 17.25
CA SER A 34 23.04 8.05 18.64
C SER A 34 22.34 9.41 18.70
N GLN A 35 22.79 10.39 17.92
CA GLN A 35 22.17 11.72 17.86
C GLN A 35 20.72 11.66 17.36
N ILE A 36 20.47 10.87 16.31
CA ILE A 36 19.11 10.68 15.77
C ILE A 36 18.18 10.06 16.82
N MET A 37 18.65 9.04 17.52
CA MET A 37 17.85 8.36 18.55
C MET A 37 17.48 9.27 19.74
N VAL A 38 18.32 10.24 20.07
CA VAL A 38 18.05 11.24 21.12
C VAL A 38 17.03 12.29 20.66
N GLY A 39 17.05 12.66 19.38
CA GLY A 39 16.20 13.70 18.81
C GLY A 39 14.92 13.21 18.14
N ARG A 40 14.59 11.92 18.24
CA ARG A 40 13.43 11.33 17.55
C ARG A 40 12.11 11.92 18.05
N ASP A 41 11.20 12.17 17.12
CA ASP A 41 9.82 12.53 17.46
C ASP A 41 9.14 11.35 18.17
N THR A 42 8.27 11.65 19.13
CA THR A 42 7.44 10.66 19.82
C THR A 42 6.00 10.81 19.36
N HIS A 43 5.33 9.70 19.10
CA HIS A 43 3.89 9.62 18.81
C HIS A 43 3.18 8.75 19.86
N GLN A 44 1.85 8.67 19.74
CA GLN A 44 1.03 7.82 20.62
C GLN A 44 1.49 6.36 20.59
N ALA A 45 1.84 5.81 21.76
CA ALA A 45 2.33 4.42 21.90
C ALA A 45 1.32 3.36 21.42
N SER A 46 0.02 3.68 21.41
CA SER A 46 -1.02 2.81 20.85
C SER A 46 -0.89 2.57 19.35
N LEU A 47 -0.08 3.37 18.65
CA LEU A 47 0.19 3.24 17.22
C LEU A 47 1.42 2.35 16.93
N ASP A 48 2.19 1.95 17.94
CA ASP A 48 3.40 1.12 17.77
C ASP A 48 3.11 -0.38 17.66
N GLY A 49 1.89 -0.81 17.97
CA GLY A 49 1.54 -2.21 17.92
C GLY A 49 0.29 -2.57 18.71
N PRO A 50 -0.06 -3.86 18.75
CA PRO A 50 -1.25 -4.36 19.44
C PRO A 50 -1.26 -3.97 20.93
N ASN A 51 -2.46 -3.62 21.41
CA ASN A 51 -2.71 -3.34 22.82
C ASN A 51 -2.25 -4.50 23.72
N GLN A 52 -1.48 -4.21 24.77
CA GLN A 52 -0.98 -5.19 25.75
C GLN A 52 -2.10 -6.02 26.38
N GLU A 53 -3.31 -5.44 26.48
CA GLU A 53 -4.50 -6.14 26.97
C GLU A 53 -4.89 -7.35 26.11
N LEU A 54 -4.70 -7.28 24.79
CA LEU A 54 -4.98 -8.41 23.88
C LEU A 54 -4.11 -9.62 24.23
N PHE A 55 -2.82 -9.41 24.46
CA PHE A 55 -1.91 -10.48 24.87
C PHE A 55 -2.18 -10.97 26.28
N ALA A 56 -2.55 -10.07 27.21
CA ALA A 56 -2.93 -10.46 28.56
C ALA A 56 -4.18 -11.35 28.58
N LYS A 57 -5.21 -11.01 27.78
CA LYS A 57 -6.40 -11.84 27.59
C LYS A 57 -6.03 -13.19 26.96
N ALA A 58 -5.24 -13.19 25.90
CA ALA A 58 -4.77 -14.42 25.27
C ALA A 58 -4.00 -15.32 26.25
N ALA A 59 -3.14 -14.75 27.09
CA ALA A 59 -2.40 -15.49 28.13
C ALA A 59 -3.35 -16.08 29.18
N ALA A 60 -4.37 -15.33 29.62
CA ALA A 60 -5.38 -15.81 30.55
C ALA A 60 -6.23 -16.95 29.95
N SER A 61 -6.66 -16.82 28.69
CA SER A 61 -7.39 -17.87 27.98
C SER A 61 -6.54 -19.12 27.77
N TYR A 62 -5.26 -18.96 27.41
CA TYR A 62 -4.30 -20.06 27.32
C TYR A 62 -4.14 -20.79 28.67
N TRP A 63 -4.06 -20.04 29.77
CA TRP A 63 -3.98 -20.62 31.11
C TRP A 63 -5.25 -21.38 31.50
N THR A 64 -6.40 -20.83 31.12
CA THR A 64 -7.71 -21.46 31.36
C THR A 64 -7.84 -22.77 30.60
N GLU A 65 -7.49 -22.78 29.30
CA GLU A 65 -7.44 -24.00 28.48
C GLU A 65 -6.44 -25.01 29.06
N ALA A 66 -5.32 -24.57 29.62
CA ALA A 66 -4.36 -25.47 30.27
C ALA A 66 -4.88 -26.13 31.54
N VAL A 67 -5.74 -25.44 32.29
CA VAL A 67 -6.39 -26.01 33.47
C VAL A 67 -7.55 -26.93 33.07
N GLN A 68 -8.32 -26.57 32.04
CA GLN A 68 -9.50 -27.32 31.60
C GLN A 68 -9.15 -28.56 30.77
N ASN A 69 -8.11 -28.46 29.93
CA ASN A 69 -7.67 -29.50 29.00
C ASN A 69 -6.17 -29.84 29.17
N PRO A 70 -5.72 -30.25 30.37
CA PRO A 70 -4.30 -30.43 30.67
C PRO A 70 -3.63 -31.52 29.81
N ALA A 71 -4.37 -32.56 29.43
CA ALA A 71 -3.85 -33.62 28.56
C ALA A 71 -3.44 -33.11 27.18
N LYS A 72 -4.26 -32.23 26.57
CA LYS A 72 -4.00 -31.60 25.28
C LYS A 72 -2.79 -30.67 25.33
N MET A 73 -2.64 -29.91 26.43
CA MET A 73 -1.48 -29.05 26.62
C MET A 73 -0.19 -29.83 26.85
N ILE A 74 -0.27 -30.91 27.64
CA ILE A 74 0.87 -31.81 27.86
C ILE A 74 1.26 -32.47 26.54
N GLU A 75 0.30 -32.92 25.72
CA GLU A 75 0.56 -33.48 24.40
C GLU A 75 1.27 -32.49 23.47
N GLN A 76 0.79 -31.24 23.39
CA GLN A 76 1.42 -30.18 22.60
C GLN A 76 2.85 -29.87 23.08
N GLN A 77 3.03 -29.74 24.40
CA GLN A 77 4.35 -29.53 25.00
C GLN A 77 5.29 -30.71 24.74
N VAL A 78 4.84 -31.95 24.96
CA VAL A 78 5.63 -33.16 24.71
C VAL A 78 6.04 -33.28 23.24
N SER A 79 5.13 -32.98 22.31
CA SER A 79 5.42 -32.93 20.87
C SER A 79 6.48 -31.86 20.55
N TYR A 80 6.32 -30.64 21.07
CA TYR A 80 7.29 -29.56 20.89
C TYR A 80 8.68 -29.92 21.45
N TRP A 81 8.73 -30.44 22.68
CA TRP A 81 9.97 -30.87 23.32
C TRP A 81 10.62 -32.04 22.58
N SER A 82 9.83 -32.99 22.10
CA SER A 82 10.33 -34.13 21.32
C SER A 82 10.93 -33.68 19.99
N LYS A 83 10.27 -32.77 19.26
CA LYS A 83 10.82 -32.15 18.04
C LYS A 83 12.11 -31.37 18.33
N SER A 84 12.12 -30.51 19.35
CA SER A 84 13.27 -29.64 19.67
C SER A 84 14.48 -30.42 20.21
N VAL A 85 14.25 -31.38 21.13
CA VAL A 85 15.31 -32.23 21.68
C VAL A 85 15.82 -33.21 20.62
N GLY A 86 14.92 -33.78 19.80
CA GLY A 86 15.30 -34.61 18.66
C GLY A 86 16.22 -33.85 17.70
N HIS A 87 15.81 -32.66 17.29
CA HIS A 87 16.61 -31.78 16.42
C HIS A 87 17.98 -31.42 17.02
N PHE A 88 18.03 -31.10 18.31
CA PHE A 88 19.28 -30.85 19.02
C PHE A 88 20.21 -32.08 19.05
N MET A 89 19.66 -33.27 19.35
CA MET A 89 20.41 -34.52 19.36
C MET A 89 20.95 -34.89 17.98
N GLU A 90 20.17 -34.67 16.92
CA GLU A 90 20.59 -34.88 15.53
C GLU A 90 21.74 -33.95 15.15
N ALA A 91 21.64 -32.65 15.47
CA ALA A 91 22.70 -31.68 15.25
C ALA A 91 23.98 -32.03 16.03
N GLN A 92 23.85 -32.45 17.29
CA GLN A 92 24.99 -32.87 18.12
C GLN A 92 25.64 -34.16 17.58
N GLN A 93 24.85 -35.13 17.10
CA GLN A 93 25.38 -36.33 16.47
C GLN A 93 26.09 -36.04 15.15
N ALA A 94 25.59 -35.11 14.33
CA ALA A 94 26.25 -34.69 13.10
C ALA A 94 27.63 -34.07 13.38
N LEU A 95 27.69 -33.15 14.36
CA LEU A 95 28.94 -32.54 14.85
C LEU A 95 29.91 -33.57 15.44
N ALA A 96 29.44 -34.46 16.31
CA ALA A 96 30.26 -35.48 16.97
C ALA A 96 30.82 -36.53 16.00
N LYS A 97 30.13 -36.81 14.89
CA LYS A 97 30.60 -37.70 13.82
C LYS A 97 31.61 -37.03 12.87
N GLY A 98 31.98 -35.77 13.12
CA GLY A 98 32.94 -35.01 12.30
C GLY A 98 32.43 -34.72 10.87
N LYS A 99 31.15 -34.95 10.61
CA LYS A 99 30.52 -34.62 9.32
C LYS A 99 29.98 -33.20 9.41
N LEU A 100 30.60 -32.27 8.70
CA LEU A 100 30.08 -30.91 8.46
C LEU A 100 28.87 -30.93 7.50
N ALA A 101 28.05 -31.97 7.52
CA ALA A 101 26.87 -32.12 6.68
C ALA A 101 25.63 -31.80 7.53
N ALA A 102 24.77 -30.93 7.01
CA ALA A 102 23.49 -30.66 7.63
C ALA A 102 22.61 -31.93 7.72
N PRO A 103 21.83 -32.09 8.80
CA PRO A 103 20.81 -33.14 8.88
C PRO A 103 19.72 -32.96 7.81
N GLU A 104 18.91 -34.00 7.59
CA GLU A 104 17.80 -33.94 6.63
C GLU A 104 16.80 -32.85 7.03
N ASP A 105 16.34 -32.07 6.06
CA ASP A 105 15.44 -30.95 6.27
C ASP A 105 14.09 -31.27 5.63
N THR A 106 13.09 -31.57 6.47
CA THR A 106 11.72 -31.90 6.05
C THR A 106 10.76 -30.72 6.22
N SER A 107 11.29 -29.56 6.59
CA SER A 107 10.49 -28.36 6.80
C SER A 107 9.84 -27.86 5.51
N PRO A 108 8.70 -27.15 5.59
CA PRO A 108 8.08 -26.52 4.44
C PRO A 108 9.06 -25.57 3.72
N GLU A 109 8.97 -25.54 2.38
CA GLU A 109 9.73 -24.59 1.57
C GLU A 109 9.27 -23.15 1.88
N ASP A 110 10.23 -22.27 2.13
CA ASP A 110 10.01 -20.85 2.38
C ASP A 110 11.08 -20.05 1.61
N ARG A 111 10.59 -19.13 0.78
CA ARG A 111 11.42 -18.31 -0.13
C ARG A 111 12.48 -17.48 0.59
N ARG A 112 12.28 -17.17 1.87
CA ARG A 112 13.27 -16.45 2.70
C ARG A 112 14.57 -17.26 2.86
N PHE A 113 14.49 -18.58 2.82
CA PHE A 113 15.63 -19.49 3.00
C PHE A 113 16.18 -20.02 1.67
N ALA A 114 16.19 -19.20 0.62
CA ALA A 114 16.62 -19.60 -0.73
C ALA A 114 18.13 -19.88 -0.86
N ASN A 115 18.97 -19.29 0.01
CA ASN A 115 20.41 -19.54 -0.02
C ASN A 115 20.71 -21.03 0.27
N PRO A 116 21.53 -21.72 -0.54
CA PRO A 116 21.84 -23.14 -0.35
C PRO A 116 22.42 -23.49 1.02
N LEU A 117 23.08 -22.55 1.71
CA LEU A 117 23.65 -22.77 3.04
C LEU A 117 22.60 -23.10 4.10
N TRP A 118 21.35 -22.66 3.93
CA TRP A 118 20.24 -23.06 4.80
C TRP A 118 19.95 -24.57 4.78
N LYS A 119 20.31 -25.25 3.68
CA LYS A 119 20.17 -26.71 3.53
C LYS A 119 21.49 -27.44 3.73
N SER A 120 22.63 -26.86 3.34
CA SER A 120 23.91 -27.58 3.32
C SER A 120 24.78 -27.39 4.57
N HIS A 121 24.68 -26.25 5.25
CA HIS A 121 25.57 -25.91 6.36
C HIS A 121 24.91 -26.24 7.72
N PRO A 122 25.57 -27.01 8.61
CA PRO A 122 24.96 -27.51 9.85
C PRO A 122 24.36 -26.43 10.75
N TYR A 123 25.06 -25.30 10.94
CA TYR A 123 24.58 -24.20 11.79
C TYR A 123 23.33 -23.51 11.23
N PHE A 124 23.36 -23.06 9.96
CA PHE A 124 22.23 -22.38 9.34
C PHE A 124 21.02 -23.29 9.23
N ASN A 125 21.23 -24.55 8.87
CA ASN A 125 20.18 -25.56 8.84
C ASN A 125 19.54 -25.75 10.22
N PHE A 126 20.35 -25.90 11.28
CA PHE A 126 19.85 -26.02 12.63
C PHE A 126 18.99 -24.81 13.04
N VAL A 127 19.49 -23.59 12.79
CA VAL A 127 18.79 -22.34 13.11
C VAL A 127 17.47 -22.21 12.35
N LYS A 128 17.46 -22.50 11.04
CA LYS A 128 16.24 -22.48 10.21
C LYS A 128 15.19 -23.44 10.76
N GLN A 129 15.56 -24.70 10.93
CA GLN A 129 14.62 -25.73 11.37
C GLN A 129 14.09 -25.44 12.78
N GLN A 130 14.95 -24.98 13.71
CA GLN A 130 14.51 -24.60 15.06
C GLN A 130 13.55 -23.41 15.03
N TYR A 131 13.79 -22.42 14.18
CA TYR A 131 12.86 -21.31 13.97
C TYR A 131 11.50 -21.82 13.45
N GLN A 132 11.48 -22.70 12.45
CA GLN A 132 10.23 -23.23 11.90
C GLN A 132 9.46 -24.09 12.90
N ILE A 133 10.16 -24.90 13.72
CA ILE A 133 9.54 -25.66 14.83
C ILE A 133 8.88 -24.69 15.82
N ASN A 134 9.57 -23.60 16.20
CA ASN A 134 9.03 -22.59 17.11
C ASN A 134 7.84 -21.83 16.49
N ALA A 135 7.93 -21.48 15.21
CA ALA A 135 6.88 -20.80 14.46
C ALA A 135 5.62 -21.66 14.35
N GLU A 136 5.77 -22.95 14.04
CA GLU A 136 4.67 -23.92 14.01
C GLU A 136 4.03 -24.06 15.39
N ALA A 137 4.83 -24.20 16.45
CA ALA A 137 4.33 -24.33 17.81
C ALA A 137 3.57 -23.08 18.28
N LEU A 138 4.07 -21.88 17.97
CA LEU A 138 3.40 -20.63 18.31
C LEU A 138 2.11 -20.45 17.51
N GLY A 139 2.12 -20.76 16.22
CA GLY A 139 0.92 -20.74 15.38
C GLY A 139 -0.17 -21.68 15.91
N GLN A 140 0.22 -22.93 16.25
CA GLN A 140 -0.69 -23.89 16.88
C GLN A 140 -1.20 -23.37 18.22
N ALA A 141 -0.35 -22.83 19.10
CA ALA A 141 -0.78 -22.31 20.39
C ALA A 141 -1.86 -21.23 20.23
N VAL A 142 -1.69 -20.33 19.26
CA VAL A 142 -2.65 -19.26 18.95
C VAL A 142 -3.96 -19.80 18.38
N ASP A 143 -3.89 -20.77 17.47
CA ASP A 143 -5.08 -21.38 16.86
C ASP A 143 -5.94 -22.15 17.88
N HIS A 144 -5.31 -22.71 18.91
CA HIS A 144 -5.97 -23.47 19.97
C HIS A 144 -6.45 -22.60 21.14
N VAL A 145 -6.21 -21.28 21.15
CA VAL A 145 -6.81 -20.40 22.15
C VAL A 145 -8.34 -20.46 22.02
N ALA A 146 -8.98 -20.98 23.07
CA ALA A 146 -10.43 -21.00 23.25
C ALA A 146 -10.92 -19.67 23.84
N ASP A 147 -12.23 -19.44 23.78
CA ASP A 147 -12.93 -18.35 24.48
C ASP A 147 -12.55 -16.91 24.08
N LEU A 148 -12.06 -16.69 22.86
CA LEU A 148 -11.93 -15.35 22.27
C LEU A 148 -13.04 -15.08 21.27
N ALA A 149 -13.52 -13.83 21.22
CA ALA A 149 -14.44 -13.41 20.16
C ALA A 149 -13.75 -13.56 18.77
N PRO A 150 -14.49 -13.86 17.69
CA PRO A 150 -13.89 -14.12 16.38
C PRO A 150 -12.94 -13.02 15.88
N HIS A 151 -13.28 -11.76 16.14
CA HIS A 151 -12.46 -10.61 15.76
C HIS A 151 -11.16 -10.52 16.59
N GLU A 152 -11.20 -10.81 17.90
CA GLU A 152 -10.01 -10.85 18.77
C GLU A 152 -9.09 -12.01 18.39
N LYS A 153 -9.64 -13.18 18.05
CA LYS A 153 -8.85 -14.33 17.59
C LYS A 153 -8.11 -14.00 16.29
N LYS A 154 -8.78 -13.35 15.34
CA LYS A 154 -8.15 -12.92 14.07
C LYS A 154 -7.06 -11.85 14.30
N ARG A 155 -7.27 -10.92 15.24
CA ARG A 155 -6.22 -9.97 15.69
C ARG A 155 -5.01 -10.71 16.25
N LEU A 156 -5.23 -11.65 17.17
CA LEU A 156 -4.17 -12.43 17.79
C LEU A 156 -3.37 -13.22 16.74
N GLN A 157 -4.05 -13.96 15.86
CA GLN A 157 -3.41 -14.68 14.75
C GLN A 157 -2.54 -13.77 13.87
N TYR A 158 -3.08 -12.60 13.51
CA TYR A 158 -2.36 -11.63 12.69
C TYR A 158 -1.09 -11.13 13.39
N PHE A 159 -1.19 -10.62 14.62
CA PHE A 159 -0.04 -10.05 15.33
C PHE A 159 0.98 -11.11 15.76
N SER A 160 0.55 -12.32 16.12
CA SER A 160 1.46 -13.43 16.38
C SER A 160 2.27 -13.80 15.13
N ARG A 161 1.66 -13.76 13.94
CA ARG A 161 2.38 -13.95 12.68
C ARG A 161 3.42 -12.86 12.43
N GLN A 162 3.10 -11.60 12.76
CA GLN A 162 4.08 -10.50 12.67
C GLN A 162 5.29 -10.75 13.60
N ILE A 163 5.06 -11.23 14.83
CA ILE A 163 6.14 -11.57 15.76
C ILE A 163 6.98 -12.73 15.22
N ILE A 164 6.35 -13.76 14.66
CA ILE A 164 7.05 -14.88 14.01
C ILE A 164 7.95 -14.36 12.89
N ASP A 165 7.40 -13.54 11.98
CA ASP A 165 8.14 -13.00 10.84
C ASP A 165 9.28 -12.07 11.28
N MET A 166 9.08 -11.28 12.33
CA MET A 166 10.10 -10.44 12.95
C MET A 166 11.29 -11.26 13.46
N MET A 167 11.00 -12.41 14.10
CA MET A 167 11.99 -13.30 14.69
C MET A 167 12.67 -14.22 13.65
N SER A 168 12.36 -14.07 12.36
CA SER A 168 13.01 -14.84 11.29
C SER A 168 14.54 -14.69 11.35
N PRO A 169 15.31 -15.80 11.32
CA PRO A 169 16.78 -15.77 11.30
C PRO A 169 17.38 -14.95 10.14
N THR A 170 16.62 -14.76 9.05
CA THR A 170 17.05 -13.92 7.92
C THR A 170 17.16 -12.44 8.30
N ASN A 171 16.49 -12.00 9.37
CA ASN A 171 16.44 -10.60 9.78
C ASN A 171 17.63 -10.19 10.65
N PHE A 172 18.57 -11.09 10.93
CA PHE A 172 19.73 -10.83 11.80
C PHE A 172 21.04 -11.21 11.08
N LEU A 173 22.01 -10.28 11.08
CA LEU A 173 23.28 -10.46 10.39
C LEU A 173 24.01 -11.76 10.78
N ALA A 174 24.06 -12.07 12.09
CA ALA A 174 24.77 -13.24 12.60
C ALA A 174 24.21 -14.59 12.15
N THR A 175 22.96 -14.61 11.67
CA THR A 175 22.27 -15.83 11.22
C THR A 175 21.92 -15.78 9.74
N ASN A 176 22.23 -14.70 9.02
CA ASN A 176 21.90 -14.55 7.61
C ASN A 176 23.11 -14.91 6.72
N PRO A 177 23.09 -16.06 6.03
CA PRO A 177 24.20 -16.50 5.18
C PRO A 177 24.44 -15.54 4.01
N ASP A 178 23.40 -15.00 3.38
CA ASP A 178 23.54 -14.05 2.27
C ASP A 178 24.32 -12.79 2.69
N ALA A 179 23.99 -12.25 3.86
CA ALA A 179 24.66 -11.08 4.43
C ALA A 179 26.10 -11.38 4.85
N LEU A 180 26.36 -12.54 5.45
CA LEU A 180 27.72 -12.95 5.84
C LEU A 180 28.61 -13.20 4.63
N GLU A 181 28.11 -13.92 3.61
CA GLU A 181 28.82 -14.14 2.34
C GLU A 181 29.14 -12.80 1.65
N ARG A 182 28.16 -11.88 1.60
CA ARG A 182 28.33 -10.53 1.04
C ARG A 182 29.35 -9.71 1.83
N ALA A 183 29.31 -9.75 3.15
CA ALA A 183 30.26 -9.06 4.02
C ALA A 183 31.70 -9.56 3.76
N VAL A 184 31.90 -10.88 3.70
CA VAL A 184 33.21 -11.47 3.38
C VAL A 184 33.66 -11.08 1.97
N ALA A 185 32.78 -11.22 0.97
CA ALA A 185 33.10 -10.91 -0.43
C ALA A 185 33.41 -9.42 -0.68
N THR A 186 32.95 -8.54 0.20
CA THR A 186 33.17 -7.08 0.12
C THR A 186 34.11 -6.55 1.19
N GLU A 187 34.80 -7.43 1.94
CA GLU A 187 35.70 -7.04 3.05
C GLU A 187 35.01 -6.10 4.06
N GLY A 188 33.71 -6.29 4.30
CA GLY A 188 32.88 -5.51 5.22
C GLY A 188 32.25 -4.24 4.63
N GLU A 189 32.59 -3.84 3.40
CA GLU A 189 32.07 -2.60 2.79
C GLU A 189 30.53 -2.60 2.66
N SER A 190 29.93 -3.76 2.36
CA SER A 190 28.46 -3.90 2.31
C SER A 190 27.77 -3.50 3.61
N LEU A 191 28.35 -3.84 4.76
CA LEU A 191 27.78 -3.50 6.07
C LEU A 191 27.87 -2.01 6.37
N ILE A 192 28.93 -1.34 5.90
CA ILE A 192 29.10 0.11 6.07
C ILE A 192 28.06 0.84 5.23
N ARG A 193 27.93 0.48 3.95
CA ARG A 193 26.86 1.02 3.09
C ARG A 193 25.48 0.74 3.68
N GLY A 194 25.29 -0.43 4.26
CA GLY A 194 24.06 -0.79 4.94
C GLY A 194 23.74 0.10 6.15
N LEU A 195 24.73 0.41 6.97
CA LEU A 195 24.60 1.34 8.09
C LEU A 195 24.36 2.79 7.61
N GLU A 196 25.01 3.22 6.53
CA GLU A 196 24.74 4.51 5.88
C GLU A 196 23.30 4.61 5.39
N ASN A 197 22.78 3.55 4.75
CA ASN A 197 21.40 3.47 4.31
C ASN A 197 20.42 3.57 5.50
N LEU A 198 20.65 2.82 6.58
CA LEU A 198 19.83 2.87 7.80
C LEU A 198 19.79 4.29 8.39
N ILE A 199 20.95 4.93 8.52
CA ILE A 199 21.05 6.29 9.07
C ILE A 199 20.33 7.28 8.16
N ALA A 200 20.52 7.18 6.85
CA ALA A 200 19.83 8.06 5.91
C ALA A 200 18.30 7.90 6.01
N ASP A 201 17.80 6.67 6.12
CA ASP A 201 16.37 6.39 6.27
C ASP A 201 15.81 7.00 7.56
N LEU A 202 16.53 6.89 8.68
CA LEU A 202 16.14 7.51 9.95
C LEU A 202 16.18 9.05 9.87
N GLU A 203 17.21 9.64 9.26
CA GLU A 203 17.33 11.10 9.08
C GLU A 203 16.21 11.67 8.21
N ALA A 204 15.81 10.95 7.16
CA ALA A 204 14.73 11.36 6.28
C ALA A 204 13.34 11.34 6.94
N ASN A 205 13.19 10.61 8.05
CA ASN A 205 11.93 10.37 8.73
C ASN A 205 11.95 10.78 10.22
N ASN A 206 12.79 11.76 10.60
CA ASN A 206 12.88 12.29 11.98
C ASN A 206 13.10 11.21 13.07
N GLY A 207 13.92 10.21 12.76
CA GLY A 207 14.23 9.10 13.66
C GLY A 207 13.28 7.91 13.59
N GLU A 208 12.28 7.96 12.71
CA GLU A 208 11.37 6.84 12.48
C GLU A 208 11.93 5.88 11.43
N LEU A 209 11.87 4.58 11.71
CA LEU A 209 12.38 3.56 10.79
C LEU A 209 11.35 3.26 9.70
N ILE A 210 11.48 3.94 8.56
CA ILE A 210 10.73 3.66 7.33
C ILE A 210 11.73 3.26 6.25
N VAL A 211 11.65 2.00 5.82
CA VAL A 211 12.58 1.44 4.83
C VAL A 211 12.29 2.05 3.47
N ARG A 212 13.30 2.67 2.85
CA ARG A 212 13.16 3.19 1.48
C ARG A 212 13.02 2.05 0.48
N LEU A 213 11.93 2.10 -0.29
CA LEU A 213 11.62 1.07 -1.29
C LEU A 213 12.11 1.45 -2.70
N ALA A 214 12.44 2.73 -2.93
CA ALA A 214 12.95 3.20 -4.21
C ALA A 214 13.99 4.31 -4.03
N ASP A 215 14.84 4.47 -5.04
CA ASP A 215 15.75 5.61 -5.13
C ASP A 215 14.96 6.88 -5.47
N GLU A 216 14.83 7.78 -4.50
CA GLU A 216 14.13 9.06 -4.67
C GLU A 216 14.84 10.01 -5.64
N SER A 217 16.16 9.88 -5.80
CA SER A 217 16.93 10.73 -6.70
C SER A 217 16.75 10.35 -8.17
N ALA A 218 16.21 9.16 -8.44
CA ALA A 218 15.96 8.68 -9.79
C ALA A 218 14.74 9.35 -10.47
N PHE A 219 13.87 10.00 -9.70
CA PHE A 219 12.59 10.52 -10.19
C PHE A 219 12.35 11.98 -9.81
N GLU A 220 11.94 12.75 -10.81
CA GLU A 220 11.59 14.17 -10.69
C GLU A 220 10.23 14.40 -11.38
N LEU A 221 9.23 14.78 -10.59
CA LEU A 221 7.87 15.04 -11.05
C LEU A 221 7.85 16.12 -12.13
N GLY A 222 7.17 15.83 -13.24
CA GLY A 222 7.09 16.69 -14.42
C GLY A 222 8.28 16.58 -15.38
N ARG A 223 9.36 15.88 -15.00
CA ARG A 223 10.53 15.69 -15.85
C ARG A 223 10.66 14.27 -16.39
N ASN A 224 10.55 13.26 -15.53
CA ASN A 224 10.69 11.85 -15.93
C ASN A 224 9.60 10.91 -15.36
N ILE A 225 8.68 11.46 -14.56
CA ILE A 225 7.45 10.84 -14.06
C ILE A 225 6.36 11.92 -14.01
N ALA A 226 5.09 11.58 -14.23
CA ALA A 226 4.01 12.58 -14.37
C ALA A 226 4.25 13.60 -15.49
N THR A 227 4.66 13.10 -16.66
CA THR A 227 5.15 13.93 -17.78
C THR A 227 4.11 14.17 -18.88
N SER A 228 2.85 13.76 -18.69
CA SER A 228 1.82 14.00 -19.71
C SER A 228 1.58 15.51 -19.86
N PRO A 229 1.71 16.09 -21.07
CA PRO A 229 1.57 17.54 -21.26
C PRO A 229 0.18 18.03 -20.88
N GLY A 230 0.10 19.15 -20.16
CA GLY A 230 -1.15 19.73 -19.70
C GLY A 230 -0.91 21.02 -18.94
N LYS A 231 -2.00 21.67 -18.50
CA LYS A 231 -1.93 22.91 -17.73
C LYS A 231 -2.85 22.87 -16.53
N VAL A 232 -2.45 23.54 -15.45
CA VAL A 232 -3.32 23.83 -14.32
C VAL A 232 -4.30 24.93 -14.75
N VAL A 233 -5.59 24.60 -14.79
CA VAL A 233 -6.66 25.49 -15.28
C VAL A 233 -7.50 26.08 -14.14
N TYR A 234 -7.42 25.51 -12.94
CA TYR A 234 -8.09 26.01 -11.74
C TYR A 234 -7.28 25.63 -10.50
N ARG A 235 -7.36 26.44 -9.44
CA ARG A 235 -6.79 26.12 -8.13
C ARG A 235 -7.65 26.73 -7.03
N ASN A 236 -7.92 25.94 -5.99
CA ASN A 236 -8.43 26.43 -4.71
C ASN A 236 -7.60 25.85 -3.56
N LYS A 237 -8.05 26.03 -2.31
CA LYS A 237 -7.35 25.55 -1.12
C LYS A 237 -7.16 24.02 -1.07
N LEU A 238 -8.01 23.23 -1.74
CA LEU A 238 -7.99 21.77 -1.67
C LEU A 238 -7.30 21.10 -2.86
N PHE A 239 -7.39 21.69 -4.06
CA PHE A 239 -6.85 21.05 -5.25
C PHE A 239 -6.46 22.01 -6.38
N GLU A 240 -5.61 21.50 -7.26
CA GLU A 240 -5.38 22.01 -8.61
C GLU A 240 -6.13 21.14 -9.63
N LEU A 241 -6.84 21.76 -10.56
CA LEU A 241 -7.43 21.06 -11.70
C LEU A 241 -6.47 21.12 -12.87
N ILE A 242 -6.05 19.96 -13.36
CA ILE A 242 -5.17 19.84 -14.53
C ILE A 242 -6.03 19.47 -15.74
N GLN A 243 -5.93 20.22 -16.84
CA GLN A 243 -6.43 19.82 -18.15
C GLN A 243 -5.24 19.34 -18.99
N TYR A 244 -5.30 18.11 -19.50
CA TYR A 244 -4.23 17.58 -20.36
C TYR A 244 -4.38 18.08 -21.80
N SER A 245 -3.25 18.31 -22.45
CA SER A 245 -3.19 18.71 -23.85
C SER A 245 -3.64 17.55 -24.74
N PRO A 246 -4.54 17.77 -25.70
CA PRO A 246 -5.04 16.71 -26.59
C PRO A 246 -3.92 16.17 -27.49
N SER A 247 -3.95 14.87 -27.80
CA SER A 247 -3.06 14.23 -28.78
C SER A 247 -3.75 13.83 -30.10
N THR A 248 -5.01 14.22 -30.26
CA THR A 248 -5.87 13.96 -31.43
C THR A 248 -6.52 15.27 -31.89
N GLU A 249 -6.88 15.38 -33.17
CA GLU A 249 -7.53 16.59 -33.72
C GLU A 249 -8.98 16.75 -33.23
N LYS A 250 -9.65 15.64 -32.94
CA LYS A 250 -11.02 15.60 -32.43
C LYS A 250 -11.10 14.75 -31.17
N VAL A 251 -11.89 15.22 -30.22
CA VAL A 251 -12.10 14.58 -28.93
C VAL A 251 -13.58 14.34 -28.70
N ASP A 252 -13.90 13.49 -27.74
CA ASP A 252 -15.27 13.32 -27.26
C ASP A 252 -15.85 14.63 -26.72
N ALA A 253 -17.12 14.87 -27.05
CA ALA A 253 -17.86 16.00 -26.53
C ALA A 253 -17.92 15.95 -25.00
N THR A 254 -18.26 14.80 -24.41
CA THR A 254 -18.33 14.63 -22.95
C THR A 254 -16.91 14.47 -22.36
N PRO A 255 -16.44 15.38 -21.48
CA PRO A 255 -15.12 15.27 -20.89
C PRO A 255 -15.08 14.25 -19.75
N ILE A 256 -13.87 13.78 -19.44
CA ILE A 256 -13.59 12.92 -18.28
C ILE A 256 -12.94 13.77 -17.19
N VAL A 257 -13.42 13.65 -15.95
CA VAL A 257 -12.75 14.15 -14.75
C VAL A 257 -12.38 13.00 -13.84
N ILE A 258 -11.10 12.89 -13.50
CA ILE A 258 -10.58 11.88 -12.58
C ILE A 258 -10.31 12.48 -11.21
N PHE A 259 -10.92 11.87 -10.21
CA PHE A 259 -10.68 12.06 -8.79
C PHE A 259 -9.79 10.91 -8.28
N PRO A 260 -8.47 11.13 -8.19
CA PRO A 260 -7.53 10.15 -7.64
C PRO A 260 -7.66 10.09 -6.11
N PRO A 261 -7.14 9.04 -5.45
CA PRO A 261 -7.02 9.05 -3.99
C PRO A 261 -6.10 10.18 -3.54
N TRP A 262 -6.35 10.68 -2.33
CA TRP A 262 -5.43 11.58 -1.60
C TRP A 262 -4.69 10.85 -0.46
N ILE A 263 -4.80 9.52 -0.40
CA ILE A 263 -3.91 8.63 0.38
C ILE A 263 -2.76 8.23 -0.56
N ASN A 264 -1.80 9.14 -0.72
CA ASN A 264 -0.82 9.28 -1.82
C ASN A 264 -1.32 10.18 -2.96
N LYS A 265 -0.51 10.32 -4.02
CA LYS A 265 -0.66 11.36 -5.05
C LYS A 265 -1.20 10.82 -6.36
N PHE A 266 -1.76 11.70 -7.18
CA PHE A 266 -2.48 11.32 -8.40
C PHE A 266 -1.63 10.61 -9.47
N TYR A 267 -0.31 10.85 -9.48
CA TYR A 267 0.56 10.44 -10.57
C TYR A 267 0.76 8.92 -10.68
N ILE A 268 0.14 8.12 -9.81
CA ILE A 268 -0.04 6.68 -10.04
C ILE A 268 -0.78 6.38 -11.36
N LEU A 269 -1.63 7.31 -11.80
CA LEU A 269 -2.34 7.22 -13.08
C LEU A 269 -1.54 7.84 -14.26
N ASP A 270 -0.41 8.47 -13.96
CA ASP A 270 0.49 9.11 -14.94
C ASP A 270 1.96 8.87 -14.55
N LEU A 271 2.38 7.61 -14.45
CA LEU A 271 3.76 7.27 -14.07
C LEU A 271 4.74 7.66 -15.20
N LYS A 272 5.25 6.69 -15.95
CA LYS A 272 6.01 6.94 -17.19
C LYS A 272 5.06 6.87 -18.38
N ALA A 273 5.47 7.44 -19.51
CA ALA A 273 4.66 7.41 -20.73
C ALA A 273 4.19 6.00 -21.15
N GLN A 274 4.98 4.95 -20.86
CA GLN A 274 4.67 3.56 -21.18
C GLN A 274 3.61 2.90 -20.27
N ASN A 275 3.31 3.49 -19.11
CA ASN A 275 2.36 2.99 -18.11
C ASN A 275 1.46 4.12 -17.58
N SER A 276 1.22 5.14 -18.40
CA SER A 276 0.33 6.25 -18.07
C SER A 276 -1.08 5.99 -18.61
N LEU A 277 -2.05 5.90 -17.71
CA LEU A 277 -3.47 5.85 -18.06
C LEU A 277 -3.92 7.19 -18.63
N VAL A 278 -3.42 8.31 -18.08
CA VAL A 278 -3.65 9.66 -18.59
C VAL A 278 -3.31 9.75 -20.07
N LYS A 279 -2.09 9.35 -20.45
CA LYS A 279 -1.66 9.35 -21.84
C LYS A 279 -2.57 8.50 -22.71
N TRP A 280 -2.91 7.29 -22.26
CA TRP A 280 -3.78 6.40 -23.02
C TRP A 280 -5.16 7.01 -23.27
N ILE A 281 -5.79 7.62 -22.26
CA ILE A 281 -7.10 8.30 -22.38
C ILE A 281 -7.05 9.43 -23.40
N VAL A 282 -6.02 10.28 -23.32
CA VAL A 282 -5.85 11.41 -24.25
C VAL A 282 -5.64 10.90 -25.68
N ASP A 283 -4.86 9.82 -25.85
CA ASP A 283 -4.65 9.14 -27.13
C ASP A 283 -5.93 8.48 -27.68
N GLN A 284 -6.91 8.14 -26.84
CA GLN A 284 -8.23 7.67 -27.28
C GLN A 284 -9.16 8.82 -27.73
N GLY A 285 -8.70 10.07 -27.65
CA GLY A 285 -9.48 11.23 -28.05
C GLY A 285 -10.55 11.62 -27.02
N TYR A 286 -10.18 11.69 -25.74
CA TYR A 286 -11.00 12.31 -24.71
C TYR A 286 -10.37 13.61 -24.20
N THR A 287 -11.21 14.60 -23.88
CA THR A 287 -10.75 15.73 -23.05
C THR A 287 -10.67 15.25 -21.61
N LEU A 288 -9.46 15.23 -21.05
CA LEU A 288 -9.20 14.70 -19.72
C LEU A 288 -8.82 15.81 -18.73
N PHE A 289 -9.47 15.76 -17.58
CA PHE A 289 -9.14 16.55 -16.40
C PHE A 289 -8.74 15.63 -15.24
N MET A 290 -7.77 16.08 -14.44
CA MET A 290 -7.29 15.39 -13.25
C MET A 290 -7.30 16.34 -12.07
N VAL A 291 -7.85 15.88 -10.95
CA VAL A 291 -7.79 16.58 -9.67
C VAL A 291 -6.47 16.25 -8.97
N SER A 292 -5.64 17.26 -8.73
CA SER A 292 -4.39 17.16 -7.99
C SER A 292 -4.58 17.75 -6.58
N TRP A 293 -4.81 16.87 -5.61
CA TRP A 293 -5.06 17.26 -4.22
C TRP A 293 -3.83 17.93 -3.58
N VAL A 294 -4.07 18.94 -2.74
CA VAL A 294 -3.04 19.50 -1.86
C VAL A 294 -2.61 18.45 -0.84
N ASN A 295 -1.33 18.43 -0.49
CA ASN A 295 -0.87 17.66 0.67
C ASN A 295 -1.22 18.46 1.95
N PRO A 296 -2.09 17.96 2.83
CA PRO A 296 -2.57 18.70 3.99
C PRO A 296 -1.46 19.02 4.99
N ASP A 297 -1.56 20.21 5.58
CA ASP A 297 -0.82 20.63 6.77
C ASP A 297 -1.80 20.99 7.89
N GLN A 298 -1.30 21.47 9.03
CA GLN A 298 -2.12 21.82 10.19
C GLN A 298 -3.23 22.83 9.89
N SER A 299 -3.08 23.70 8.87
CA SER A 299 -4.12 24.66 8.49
C SER A 299 -5.36 23.99 7.88
N HIS A 300 -5.25 22.74 7.47
CA HIS A 300 -6.34 21.95 6.91
C HIS A 300 -7.10 21.13 7.96
N ARG A 301 -6.78 21.26 9.25
CA ARG A 301 -7.32 20.43 10.34
C ARG A 301 -8.83 20.21 10.30
N ASP A 302 -9.57 21.29 10.04
CA ASP A 302 -11.04 21.30 10.11
C ASP A 302 -11.72 20.88 8.79
N ILE A 303 -10.94 20.57 7.74
CA ILE A 303 -11.45 20.04 6.47
C ILE A 303 -12.03 18.63 6.72
N GLY A 304 -13.33 18.48 6.48
CA GLY A 304 -14.06 17.21 6.56
C GLY A 304 -14.37 16.61 5.19
N MET A 305 -15.03 15.46 5.17
CA MET A 305 -15.53 14.82 3.95
C MET A 305 -16.48 15.74 3.16
N GLY A 306 -17.28 16.55 3.87
CA GLY A 306 -18.19 17.51 3.24
C GLY A 306 -17.46 18.59 2.43
N ASP A 307 -16.33 19.08 2.92
CA ASP A 307 -15.50 20.05 2.20
C ASP A 307 -14.88 19.43 0.93
N TYR A 308 -14.40 18.18 1.01
CA TYR A 308 -13.94 17.45 -0.19
C TYR A 308 -15.06 17.33 -1.24
N ILE A 309 -16.31 17.14 -0.84
CA ILE A 309 -17.45 17.07 -1.77
C ILE A 309 -17.75 18.44 -2.40
N GLU A 310 -18.00 19.47 -1.59
CA GLU A 310 -18.41 20.81 -2.07
C GLU A 310 -17.26 21.54 -2.78
N ASP A 311 -16.14 21.73 -2.07
CA ASP A 311 -14.99 22.51 -2.54
C ASP A 311 -14.07 21.66 -3.44
N GLY A 312 -14.22 20.34 -3.46
CA GLY A 312 -13.45 19.44 -4.34
C GLY A 312 -14.27 18.94 -5.52
N PHE A 313 -15.12 17.93 -5.30
CA PHE A 313 -15.82 17.20 -6.37
C PHE A 313 -16.78 18.08 -7.17
N LEU A 314 -17.72 18.75 -6.49
CA LEU A 314 -18.73 19.58 -7.15
C LEU A 314 -18.08 20.80 -7.83
N THR A 315 -17.10 21.40 -7.17
CA THR A 315 -16.31 22.50 -7.77
C THR A 315 -15.56 22.05 -9.02
N ALA A 316 -14.85 20.91 -9.01
CA ALA A 316 -14.16 20.40 -10.19
C ALA A 316 -15.13 20.10 -11.34
N ILE A 317 -16.27 19.48 -11.06
CA ILE A 317 -17.30 19.20 -12.08
C ILE A 317 -17.81 20.50 -12.70
N ARG A 318 -18.10 21.52 -11.87
CA ARG A 318 -18.53 22.84 -12.34
C ARG A 318 -17.48 23.49 -13.25
N GLU A 319 -16.23 23.54 -12.82
CA GLU A 319 -15.13 24.11 -13.61
C GLU A 319 -14.93 23.36 -14.93
N VAL A 320 -14.99 22.03 -14.93
CA VAL A 320 -14.89 21.23 -16.17
C VAL A 320 -16.04 21.55 -17.12
N LYS A 321 -17.27 21.66 -16.64
CA LYS A 321 -18.44 22.03 -17.45
C LYS A 321 -18.30 23.43 -18.03
N GLU A 322 -17.90 24.41 -17.21
CA GLU A 322 -17.65 25.78 -17.66
C GLU A 322 -16.54 25.84 -18.71
N ILE A 323 -15.45 25.09 -18.50
CA ILE A 323 -14.34 25.02 -19.45
C ILE A 323 -14.80 24.37 -20.75
N THR A 324 -15.50 23.26 -20.70
CA THR A 324 -15.83 22.50 -21.91
C THR A 324 -17.11 22.97 -22.60
N ALA A 325 -17.88 23.85 -21.94
CA ALA A 325 -19.24 24.23 -22.31
C ALA A 325 -20.14 23.00 -22.51
N GLN A 326 -20.00 22.00 -21.64
CA GLN A 326 -20.79 20.77 -21.65
C GLN A 326 -21.70 20.72 -20.42
N GLU A 327 -22.86 20.08 -20.58
CA GLU A 327 -23.84 19.96 -19.50
C GLU A 327 -23.48 18.86 -18.50
N GLN A 328 -22.72 17.85 -18.95
CA GLN A 328 -22.37 16.69 -18.14
C GLN A 328 -20.91 16.26 -18.33
N VAL A 329 -20.42 15.47 -17.37
CA VAL A 329 -19.07 14.88 -17.39
C VAL A 329 -19.14 13.37 -17.12
N HIS A 330 -18.11 12.64 -17.55
CA HIS A 330 -17.80 11.31 -17.02
C HIS A 330 -16.92 11.49 -15.76
N ALA A 331 -17.39 10.99 -14.62
CA ALA A 331 -16.66 11.10 -13.36
C ALA A 331 -15.98 9.78 -12.99
N VAL A 332 -14.71 9.83 -12.61
CA VAL A 332 -13.94 8.65 -12.20
C VAL A 332 -13.44 8.84 -10.78
N GLY A 333 -13.70 7.89 -9.89
CA GLY A 333 -13.19 7.89 -8.51
C GLY A 333 -12.32 6.66 -8.25
N TYR A 334 -11.12 6.88 -7.70
CA TYR A 334 -10.18 5.79 -7.40
C TYR A 334 -9.96 5.65 -5.88
N CYS A 335 -10.12 4.44 -5.36
CA CYS A 335 -9.95 4.10 -3.94
C CYS A 335 -10.84 5.00 -3.05
N ILE A 336 -10.30 5.73 -2.07
CA ILE A 336 -11.08 6.64 -1.20
C ILE A 336 -11.87 7.69 -2.00
N ALA A 337 -11.36 8.13 -3.16
CA ALA A 337 -12.08 9.06 -4.02
C ALA A 337 -13.27 8.40 -4.72
N GLY A 338 -13.27 7.08 -4.90
CA GLY A 338 -14.45 6.32 -5.35
C GLY A 338 -15.52 6.18 -4.26
N THR A 339 -15.10 5.96 -3.00
CA THR A 339 -16.01 6.04 -1.84
C THR A 339 -16.66 7.42 -1.77
N THR A 340 -15.86 8.48 -1.95
CA THR A 340 -16.34 9.87 -1.89
C THR A 340 -17.18 10.24 -3.10
N LEU A 341 -16.84 9.75 -4.30
CA LEU A 341 -17.70 9.89 -5.48
C LEU A 341 -19.09 9.29 -5.23
N SER A 342 -19.17 8.16 -4.52
CA SER A 342 -20.45 7.55 -4.15
C SER A 342 -21.30 8.45 -3.25
N LEU A 343 -20.67 9.09 -2.25
CA LEU A 343 -21.33 10.10 -1.41
C LEU A 343 -21.77 11.32 -2.23
N THR A 344 -20.90 11.82 -3.11
CA THR A 344 -21.20 12.96 -4.00
C THR A 344 -22.39 12.65 -4.90
N LEU A 345 -22.44 11.47 -5.52
CA LEU A 345 -23.54 11.09 -6.40
C LEU A 345 -24.87 10.96 -5.65
N SER A 346 -24.85 10.41 -4.43
CA SER A 346 -26.04 10.39 -3.56
C SER A 346 -26.51 11.80 -3.23
N LEU A 347 -25.59 12.72 -2.89
CA LEU A 347 -25.91 14.12 -2.62
C LEU A 347 -26.49 14.81 -3.87
N MET A 348 -25.86 14.62 -5.03
CA MET A 348 -26.32 15.17 -6.31
C MET A 348 -27.72 14.70 -6.65
N LYS A 349 -28.02 13.40 -6.45
CA LYS A 349 -29.36 12.84 -6.64
C LYS A 349 -30.39 13.56 -5.76
N GLN A 350 -30.10 13.75 -4.48
CA GLN A 350 -31.00 14.43 -3.54
C GLN A 350 -31.17 15.93 -3.84
N ARG A 351 -30.17 16.56 -4.47
CA ARG A 351 -30.21 17.96 -4.93
C ARG A 351 -30.79 18.12 -6.34
N GLY A 352 -31.06 17.03 -7.06
CA GLY A 352 -31.51 17.07 -8.45
C GLY A 352 -30.43 17.52 -9.45
N ASP A 353 -29.15 17.38 -9.11
CA ASP A 353 -28.03 17.72 -9.99
C ASP A 353 -27.71 16.56 -10.94
N THR A 354 -27.83 16.82 -12.25
CA THR A 354 -27.61 15.84 -13.32
C THR A 354 -26.26 16.03 -14.03
N SER A 355 -25.29 16.71 -13.40
CA SER A 355 -23.99 17.04 -14.02
C SER A 355 -23.08 15.84 -14.30
N VAL A 356 -23.36 14.65 -13.76
CA VAL A 356 -22.60 13.43 -14.07
C VAL A 356 -23.40 12.54 -15.02
N LYS A 357 -22.83 12.28 -16.20
CA LYS A 357 -23.42 11.41 -17.22
C LYS A 357 -23.22 9.93 -16.90
N SER A 358 -22.03 9.59 -16.42
CA SER A 358 -21.69 8.24 -15.97
C SER A 358 -20.55 8.26 -14.97
N ALA A 359 -20.49 7.22 -14.13
CA ALA A 359 -19.48 7.08 -13.09
C ALA A 359 -18.57 5.87 -13.34
N THR A 360 -17.30 5.99 -13.00
CA THR A 360 -16.34 4.89 -13.00
C THR A 360 -15.69 4.77 -11.63
N PHE A 361 -15.64 3.56 -11.08
CA PHE A 361 -15.02 3.27 -9.78
C PHE A 361 -13.82 2.35 -9.95
N PHE A 362 -12.63 2.80 -9.57
CA PHE A 362 -11.43 1.97 -9.53
C PHE A 362 -11.20 1.53 -8.08
N THR A 363 -11.18 0.20 -7.84
CA THR A 363 -10.89 -0.46 -6.55
C THR A 363 -11.37 0.34 -5.34
N ALA A 364 -12.68 0.67 -5.35
CA ALA A 364 -13.30 1.53 -4.36
C ALA A 364 -14.25 0.71 -3.47
N LEU A 365 -14.02 0.79 -2.16
CA LEU A 365 -14.95 0.25 -1.18
C LEU A 365 -16.07 1.25 -0.91
N THR A 366 -17.29 0.75 -0.89
CA THR A 366 -18.48 1.50 -0.47
C THR A 366 -19.29 0.77 0.59
N ASP A 367 -19.09 -0.54 0.69
CA ASP A 367 -19.52 -1.40 1.77
C ASP A 367 -18.30 -1.90 2.54
N PHE A 368 -18.20 -1.51 3.81
CA PHE A 368 -17.12 -1.84 4.73
C PHE A 368 -17.51 -2.94 5.74
N SER A 369 -18.59 -3.69 5.49
CA SER A 369 -19.04 -4.76 6.40
C SER A 369 -18.01 -5.86 6.63
N ASP A 370 -17.16 -6.14 5.63
CA ASP A 370 -15.98 -7.00 5.77
C ASP A 370 -14.72 -6.13 5.69
N GLN A 371 -14.02 -6.04 6.82
CA GLN A 371 -12.81 -5.23 6.99
C GLN A 371 -11.52 -5.99 6.62
N GLY A 372 -11.61 -7.25 6.20
CA GLY A 372 -10.49 -8.01 5.66
C GLY A 372 -9.26 -8.03 6.58
N GLU A 373 -8.09 -7.74 6.00
CA GLU A 373 -6.80 -7.66 6.72
C GLU A 373 -6.68 -6.37 7.57
N PHE A 374 -7.51 -5.35 7.35
CA PHE A 374 -7.48 -4.08 8.10
C PHE A 374 -8.21 -4.15 9.44
N GLN A 375 -9.03 -5.17 9.66
CA GLN A 375 -9.83 -5.34 10.88
C GLN A 375 -9.03 -5.10 12.19
N PRO A 376 -7.78 -5.58 12.34
CA PRO A 376 -7.01 -5.31 13.55
C PRO A 376 -6.72 -3.82 13.82
N PHE A 377 -6.67 -2.99 12.78
CA PHE A 377 -6.37 -1.57 12.82
C PHE A 377 -7.63 -0.69 12.83
N LEU A 378 -8.82 -1.28 12.67
CA LEU A 378 -10.11 -0.58 12.72
C LEU A 378 -10.84 -0.80 14.06
N THR A 379 -10.10 -1.17 15.10
CA THR A 379 -10.62 -1.35 16.46
C THR A 379 -10.58 -0.06 17.24
N ASP A 380 -11.47 0.10 18.23
CA ASP A 380 -11.61 1.36 18.96
C ASP A 380 -10.30 1.76 19.65
N ASP A 381 -9.55 0.82 20.22
CA ASP A 381 -8.26 1.11 20.85
C ASP A 381 -7.22 1.69 19.87
N PHE A 382 -7.21 1.22 18.62
CA PHE A 382 -6.30 1.74 17.59
C PHE A 382 -6.79 3.09 17.05
N ILE A 383 -8.08 3.21 16.72
CA ILE A 383 -8.63 4.45 16.17
C ILE A 383 -8.68 5.56 17.23
N ASP A 384 -8.87 5.26 18.52
CA ASP A 384 -8.74 6.21 19.63
C ASP A 384 -7.31 6.79 19.67
N GLY A 385 -6.30 5.94 19.43
CA GLY A 385 -4.91 6.35 19.29
C GLY A 385 -4.68 7.30 18.11
N ILE A 386 -5.25 6.97 16.94
CA ILE A 386 -5.23 7.86 15.76
C ILE A 386 -5.95 9.18 16.09
N GLU A 387 -7.09 9.11 16.77
CA GLU A 387 -7.86 10.29 17.13
C GLU A 387 -7.09 11.21 18.08
N ALA A 388 -6.42 10.66 19.08
CA ALA A 388 -5.57 11.42 20.01
C ALA A 388 -4.40 12.09 19.29
N GLU A 389 -3.69 11.34 18.44
CA GLU A 389 -2.57 11.83 17.64
C GLU A 389 -3.01 12.94 16.67
N THR A 390 -4.11 12.72 15.95
CA THR A 390 -4.63 13.68 14.97
C THR A 390 -5.23 14.92 15.63
N LYS A 391 -5.79 14.81 16.85
CA LYS A 391 -6.23 15.96 17.64
C LYS A 391 -5.06 16.83 18.08
N ASP A 392 -3.91 16.24 18.40
CA ASP A 392 -2.71 16.99 18.74
C ASP A 392 -2.13 17.70 17.51
N LYS A 393 -1.85 16.93 16.45
CA LYS A 393 -1.17 17.42 15.24
C LYS A 393 -2.08 18.17 14.26
N GLY A 394 -3.40 18.06 14.39
CA GLY A 394 -4.37 18.60 13.43
C GLY A 394 -4.49 17.82 12.12
N ILE A 395 -3.62 16.86 11.88
CA ILE A 395 -3.59 15.99 10.69
C ILE A 395 -3.24 14.57 11.12
N LEU A 396 -3.50 13.59 10.26
CA LEU A 396 -2.92 12.24 10.32
C LEU A 396 -1.64 12.23 9.48
N PRO A 397 -0.46 12.20 10.13
CA PRO A 397 0.80 12.05 9.44
C PRO A 397 0.85 10.85 8.50
N SER A 398 1.38 11.05 7.29
CA SER A 398 1.56 9.99 6.29
C SER A 398 2.36 8.79 6.82
N VAL A 399 3.30 9.02 7.75
CA VAL A 399 4.13 7.98 8.38
C VAL A 399 3.31 6.95 9.16
N ILE A 400 2.20 7.34 9.78
CA ILE A 400 1.32 6.42 10.52
C ILE A 400 0.57 5.50 9.54
N MET A 401 0.13 6.04 8.41
CA MET A 401 -0.45 5.26 7.33
C MET A 401 0.60 4.30 6.75
N ALA A 402 1.80 4.78 6.45
CA ALA A 402 2.90 3.95 5.92
C ALA A 402 3.20 2.77 6.83
N ARG A 403 3.28 3.00 8.16
CA ARG A 403 3.44 1.93 9.17
C ARG A 403 2.33 0.90 9.14
N THR A 404 1.09 1.37 9.11
CA THR A 404 -0.09 0.48 9.05
C THR A 404 -0.04 -0.42 7.82
N PHE A 405 0.29 0.14 6.64
CA PHE A 405 0.49 -0.66 5.43
C PHE A 405 1.70 -1.60 5.51
N SER A 406 2.80 -1.17 6.11
CA SER A 406 3.98 -2.00 6.36
C SER A 406 3.65 -3.22 7.24
N PHE A 407 2.79 -3.10 8.24
CA PHE A 407 2.34 -4.26 9.02
C PHE A 407 1.56 -5.25 8.15
N LEU A 408 0.70 -4.79 7.22
CA LEU A 408 -0.09 -5.68 6.35
C LEU A 408 0.78 -6.57 5.46
N ARG A 409 1.97 -6.12 5.06
CA ARG A 409 2.91 -6.85 4.21
C ARG A 409 4.35 -6.73 4.70
N SER A 410 4.61 -7.08 5.95
CA SER A 410 5.91 -6.87 6.61
C SER A 410 7.10 -7.56 5.92
N ASN A 411 6.93 -8.78 5.40
CA ASN A 411 8.01 -9.46 4.67
C ASN A 411 8.41 -8.72 3.37
N ASP A 412 7.43 -8.21 2.62
CA ASP A 412 7.67 -7.59 1.31
C ASP A 412 8.01 -6.10 1.40
N LEU A 413 7.48 -5.40 2.41
CA LEU A 413 7.63 -3.95 2.58
C LEU A 413 8.60 -3.53 3.67
N VAL A 414 9.01 -4.43 4.57
CA VAL A 414 9.93 -4.13 5.67
C VAL A 414 11.15 -5.05 5.63
N TYR A 415 10.98 -6.34 5.95
CA TYR A 415 12.12 -7.23 6.20
C TYR A 415 12.97 -7.49 4.95
N GLY A 416 12.35 -7.87 3.83
CA GLY A 416 13.07 -8.11 2.58
C GLY A 416 13.85 -6.87 2.10
N PRO A 417 13.21 -5.70 1.97
CA PRO A 417 13.90 -4.45 1.65
C PRO A 417 14.98 -4.06 2.67
N ALA A 418 14.73 -4.20 3.97
CA ALA A 418 15.70 -3.88 5.03
C ALA A 418 16.94 -4.78 4.97
N ILE A 419 16.78 -6.08 4.70
CA ILE A 419 17.91 -7.00 4.51
C ILE A 419 18.77 -6.53 3.34
N LYS A 420 18.15 -6.25 2.18
CA LYS A 420 18.88 -5.78 0.99
C LYS A 420 19.59 -4.46 1.25
N SER A 421 18.89 -3.49 1.82
CA SER A 421 19.43 -2.15 2.02
C SER A 421 20.45 -2.11 3.15
N TYR A 422 20.12 -2.64 4.34
CA TYR A 422 20.91 -2.46 5.57
C TYR A 422 21.91 -3.59 5.83
N MET A 423 21.71 -4.79 5.28
CA MET A 423 22.65 -5.91 5.45
C MET A 423 23.51 -6.15 4.21
N LEU A 424 22.91 -6.12 3.01
CA LEU A 424 23.66 -6.35 1.77
C LEU A 424 24.31 -5.07 1.23
N GLY A 425 23.90 -3.91 1.75
CA GLY A 425 24.39 -2.60 1.33
C GLY A 425 24.01 -2.26 -0.11
N ASP A 426 22.86 -2.78 -0.57
CA ASP A 426 22.34 -2.55 -1.91
C ASP A 426 21.53 -1.25 -1.95
N THR A 427 21.58 -0.57 -3.09
CA THR A 427 20.76 0.63 -3.33
C THR A 427 19.33 0.22 -3.68
N PRO A 428 18.29 0.91 -3.15
CA PRO A 428 16.92 0.67 -3.56
C PRO A 428 16.75 0.78 -5.08
N PRO A 429 15.87 -0.02 -5.71
CA PRO A 429 15.69 0.00 -7.15
C PRO A 429 15.06 1.33 -7.63
N ALA A 430 15.41 1.76 -8.83
CA ALA A 430 14.75 2.87 -9.52
C ALA A 430 13.41 2.41 -10.14
N PHE A 431 12.45 2.04 -9.29
CA PHE A 431 11.13 1.56 -9.69
C PHE A 431 10.04 2.60 -9.38
N ASP A 432 9.30 3.00 -10.40
CA ASP A 432 8.35 4.13 -10.38
C ASP A 432 7.18 3.90 -9.40
N LEU A 433 6.66 2.67 -9.34
CA LEU A 433 5.58 2.32 -8.40
C LEU A 433 6.01 2.44 -6.94
N LEU A 434 7.24 2.03 -6.61
CA LEU A 434 7.78 2.13 -5.25
C LEU A 434 8.12 3.59 -4.88
N TYR A 435 8.56 4.39 -5.86
CA TYR A 435 8.71 5.83 -5.68
C TYR A 435 7.38 6.50 -5.31
N TRP A 436 6.31 6.18 -6.05
CA TRP A 436 4.96 6.66 -5.72
C TRP A 436 4.51 6.22 -4.33
N ASN A 437 4.77 4.96 -3.95
CA ASN A 437 4.37 4.43 -2.66
C ASN A 437 5.06 5.14 -1.49
N GLY A 438 6.32 5.54 -1.66
CA GLY A 438 7.07 6.31 -0.65
C GLY A 438 6.66 7.79 -0.56
N ASP A 439 6.02 8.35 -1.59
CA ASP A 439 5.63 9.75 -1.65
C ASP A 439 4.21 9.99 -1.09
N GLY A 440 4.06 9.68 0.20
CA GLY A 440 2.79 9.73 0.92
C GLY A 440 2.19 11.13 1.10
N ALA A 441 0.93 11.16 1.54
CA ALA A 441 0.20 12.37 1.86
C ALA A 441 -0.45 12.30 3.25
N ASN A 442 -0.52 13.44 3.94
CA ASN A 442 -1.23 13.55 5.21
C ASN A 442 -2.75 13.54 4.97
N LEU A 443 -3.54 13.34 6.02
CA LEU A 443 -5.00 13.48 5.98
C LEU A 443 -5.47 14.52 7.01
N PRO A 444 -6.44 15.41 6.71
CA PRO A 444 -7.03 16.28 7.73
C PRO A 444 -7.63 15.47 8.88
N GLN A 445 -7.48 15.96 10.11
CA GLN A 445 -8.01 15.26 11.29
C GLN A 445 -9.50 14.97 11.18
N ARG A 446 -10.31 15.99 10.84
CA ARG A 446 -11.76 15.84 10.76
C ARG A 446 -12.17 14.83 9.70
N MET A 447 -11.65 14.96 8.48
CA MET A 447 -11.92 14.02 7.38
C MET A 447 -11.51 12.60 7.76
N ALA A 448 -10.31 12.41 8.35
CA ALA A 448 -9.84 11.08 8.73
C ALA A 448 -10.79 10.40 9.73
N MET A 449 -11.31 11.14 10.70
CA MET A 449 -12.26 10.59 11.69
C MET A 449 -13.64 10.33 11.10
N GLU A 450 -14.15 11.22 10.26
CA GLU A 450 -15.41 11.00 9.54
C GLU A 450 -15.34 9.73 8.66
N TYR A 451 -14.21 9.51 7.99
CA TYR A 451 -13.94 8.32 7.20
C TYR A 451 -13.80 7.05 8.05
N LEU A 452 -12.85 7.02 9.00
CA LEU A 452 -12.54 5.83 9.78
C LEU A 452 -13.69 5.40 10.70
N ARG A 453 -14.27 6.34 11.46
CA ARG A 453 -15.38 6.04 12.39
C ARG A 453 -16.69 5.81 11.65
N GLY A 454 -17.00 6.71 10.73
CA GLY A 454 -18.32 6.73 10.10
C GLY A 454 -18.48 5.69 9.01
N LEU A 455 -17.48 5.54 8.15
CA LEU A 455 -17.53 4.63 7.00
C LEU A 455 -16.85 3.29 7.32
N CYS A 456 -15.58 3.28 7.71
CA CYS A 456 -14.84 2.02 7.87
C CYS A 456 -15.33 1.17 9.06
N GLN A 457 -15.58 1.78 10.22
CA GLN A 457 -16.08 1.05 11.39
C GLN A 457 -17.60 0.84 11.37
N GLN A 458 -18.36 1.92 11.18
CA GLN A 458 -19.82 1.89 11.33
C GLN A 458 -20.57 1.55 10.05
N ASN A 459 -19.87 1.46 8.91
CA ASN A 459 -20.43 1.16 7.59
C ASN A 459 -21.65 2.01 7.22
N LYS A 460 -21.72 3.26 7.70
CA LYS A 460 -22.95 4.07 7.66
C LYS A 460 -23.52 4.29 6.26
N LEU A 461 -22.69 4.28 5.22
CA LEU A 461 -23.18 4.45 3.85
C LEU A 461 -24.14 3.33 3.42
N VAL A 462 -23.94 2.12 3.95
CA VAL A 462 -24.84 0.97 3.81
C VAL A 462 -25.82 0.90 4.99
N GLU A 463 -25.29 1.05 6.21
CA GLU A 463 -26.02 0.90 7.47
C GLU A 463 -26.72 2.20 7.85
N GLY A 464 -27.91 2.39 7.29
CA GLY A 464 -28.82 3.46 7.65
C GLY A 464 -28.56 4.79 6.96
N GLY A 465 -27.40 5.05 6.36
CA GLY A 465 -27.08 6.28 5.62
C GLY A 465 -26.09 7.19 6.36
N PHE A 466 -25.27 7.90 5.59
CA PHE A 466 -24.22 8.79 6.06
C PHE A 466 -24.70 10.25 6.07
N GLU A 467 -24.89 10.83 7.26
CA GLU A 467 -25.33 12.21 7.44
C GLU A 467 -24.20 13.19 7.08
N LEU A 468 -24.37 13.95 6.00
CA LEU A 468 -23.39 14.92 5.53
C LEU A 468 -24.09 16.05 4.78
N LEU A 469 -23.65 17.29 4.98
CA LEU A 469 -24.18 18.48 4.28
C LEU A 469 -25.71 18.67 4.40
N GLY A 470 -26.30 18.21 5.51
CA GLY A 470 -27.75 18.27 5.77
C GLY A 470 -28.57 17.18 5.04
N HIS A 471 -27.90 16.19 4.46
CA HIS A 471 -28.50 15.09 3.72
C HIS A 471 -28.08 13.74 4.31
N ARG A 472 -28.99 12.78 4.24
CA ARG A 472 -28.73 11.39 4.62
C ARG A 472 -28.35 10.59 3.38
N LEU A 473 -27.06 10.46 3.13
CA LEU A 473 -26.52 9.88 1.90
C LEU A 473 -26.55 8.35 1.92
N LYS A 474 -26.92 7.71 0.81
CA LYS A 474 -27.09 6.26 0.70
C LYS A 474 -26.63 5.71 -0.65
N LEU A 475 -26.20 4.45 -0.68
CA LEU A 475 -25.83 3.78 -1.94
C LEU A 475 -26.97 3.66 -2.95
N GLU A 476 -28.20 3.46 -2.49
CA GLU A 476 -29.38 3.32 -3.36
C GLU A 476 -29.65 4.58 -4.20
N ASP A 477 -29.14 5.75 -3.79
CA ASP A 477 -29.29 7.00 -4.53
C ASP A 477 -28.39 7.09 -5.78
N ILE A 478 -27.42 6.19 -5.92
CA ILE A 478 -26.47 6.19 -7.04
C ILE A 478 -27.11 5.50 -8.24
N ASP A 479 -27.75 6.30 -9.08
CA ASP A 479 -28.58 5.83 -10.21
C ASP A 479 -28.01 6.11 -11.61
N VAL A 480 -26.89 6.83 -11.70
CA VAL A 480 -26.18 7.06 -12.97
C VAL A 480 -25.64 5.75 -13.56
N PRO A 481 -25.53 5.61 -14.89
CA PRO A 481 -24.80 4.50 -15.50
C PRO A 481 -23.39 4.38 -14.93
N LEU A 482 -22.96 3.18 -14.54
CA LEU A 482 -21.67 2.99 -13.88
C LEU A 482 -20.92 1.74 -14.31
N ILE A 483 -19.60 1.84 -14.22
CA ILE A 483 -18.66 0.72 -14.37
C ILE A 483 -17.68 0.71 -13.20
N ALA A 484 -17.48 -0.46 -12.61
CA ALA A 484 -16.54 -0.65 -11.50
C ALA A 484 -15.47 -1.68 -11.87
N ILE A 485 -14.23 -1.38 -11.48
CA ILE A 485 -13.05 -2.23 -11.74
C ILE A 485 -12.50 -2.70 -10.40
N GLY A 486 -12.57 -4.00 -10.16
CA GLY A 486 -11.93 -4.68 -9.03
C GLY A 486 -10.68 -5.44 -9.47
N CYS A 487 -9.77 -5.71 -8.54
CA CYS A 487 -8.52 -6.43 -8.81
C CYS A 487 -8.51 -7.79 -8.06
N GLU A 488 -8.16 -8.86 -8.76
CA GLU A 488 -8.25 -10.26 -8.31
C GLU A 488 -7.51 -10.52 -7.00
N THR A 489 -6.29 -9.96 -6.85
CA THR A 489 -5.45 -10.13 -5.66
C THR A 489 -5.33 -8.85 -4.83
N ASP A 490 -6.32 -7.96 -4.94
CA ASP A 490 -6.42 -6.77 -4.11
C ASP A 490 -6.70 -7.12 -2.65
N HIS A 491 -5.83 -6.68 -1.76
CA HIS A 491 -5.99 -6.81 -0.31
C HIS A 491 -6.34 -5.48 0.37
N ILE A 492 -6.30 -4.37 -0.38
CA ILE A 492 -6.66 -3.03 0.09
C ILE A 492 -8.17 -2.83 -0.07
N ALA A 493 -8.66 -3.07 -1.29
CA ALA A 493 -10.08 -3.04 -1.63
C ALA A 493 -10.45 -4.34 -2.34
N PRO A 494 -10.64 -5.45 -1.60
CA PRO A 494 -10.92 -6.74 -2.22
C PRO A 494 -12.08 -6.65 -3.20
N TRP A 495 -11.92 -7.26 -4.38
CA TRP A 495 -12.89 -7.10 -5.47
C TRP A 495 -14.29 -7.57 -5.06
N LYS A 496 -14.39 -8.60 -4.23
CA LYS A 496 -15.65 -9.14 -3.69
C LYS A 496 -16.41 -8.12 -2.84
N ASP A 497 -15.70 -7.30 -2.08
CA ASP A 497 -16.29 -6.27 -1.21
C ASP A 497 -16.69 -5.04 -2.04
N SER A 498 -15.84 -4.68 -3.00
CA SER A 498 -16.19 -3.67 -4.03
C SER A 498 -17.44 -4.09 -4.83
N TYR A 499 -17.51 -5.36 -5.24
CA TYR A 499 -18.64 -5.94 -5.97
C TYR A 499 -19.93 -5.91 -5.16
N ARG A 500 -19.87 -6.27 -3.87
CA ARG A 500 -21.01 -6.20 -2.94
C ARG A 500 -21.59 -4.78 -2.87
N GLY A 501 -20.74 -3.77 -2.71
CA GLY A 501 -21.18 -2.36 -2.72
C GLY A 501 -21.80 -1.93 -4.06
N VAL A 502 -21.19 -2.31 -5.19
CA VAL A 502 -21.72 -2.00 -6.54
C VAL A 502 -23.12 -2.60 -6.75
N ARG A 503 -23.38 -3.82 -6.24
CA ARG A 503 -24.70 -4.44 -6.33
C ARG A 503 -25.79 -3.65 -5.60
N MET A 504 -25.43 -2.95 -4.52
CA MET A 504 -26.35 -2.14 -3.72
C MET A 504 -26.68 -0.78 -4.35
N MET A 505 -25.93 -0.34 -5.37
CA MET A 505 -26.18 0.94 -6.05
C MET A 505 -27.50 0.90 -6.85
N GLY A 506 -28.27 1.98 -6.82
CA GLY A 506 -29.59 2.10 -7.47
C GLY A 506 -29.59 2.09 -8.99
N SER A 507 -28.41 2.17 -9.62
CA SER A 507 -28.28 2.22 -11.09
C SER A 507 -28.85 0.98 -11.76
N ALA A 508 -29.62 1.21 -12.84
CA ALA A 508 -30.15 0.16 -13.71
C ALA A 508 -29.10 -0.36 -14.71
N ASP A 509 -28.02 0.40 -14.92
CA ASP A 509 -26.97 0.13 -15.90
C ASP A 509 -25.62 0.06 -15.19
N LYS A 510 -25.32 -1.15 -14.70
CA LYS A 510 -24.12 -1.46 -13.92
C LYS A 510 -23.25 -2.43 -14.69
N THR A 511 -21.96 -2.17 -14.72
CA THR A 511 -20.95 -3.10 -15.25
C THR A 511 -19.89 -3.33 -14.19
N PHE A 512 -19.48 -4.58 -13.97
CA PHE A 512 -18.33 -4.90 -13.12
C PHE A 512 -17.29 -5.67 -13.92
N VAL A 513 -16.02 -5.29 -13.76
CA VAL A 513 -14.88 -5.95 -14.38
C VAL A 513 -13.90 -6.32 -13.28
N MET A 514 -13.51 -7.59 -13.22
CA MET A 514 -12.43 -8.02 -12.33
C MET A 514 -11.16 -8.22 -13.16
N THR A 515 -10.14 -7.41 -12.95
CA THR A 515 -8.84 -7.57 -13.62
C THR A 515 -7.88 -8.36 -12.75
N GLN A 516 -6.95 -9.11 -13.35
CA GLN A 516 -5.94 -9.83 -12.60
C GLN A 516 -4.92 -8.86 -11.96
N SER A 517 -4.10 -9.40 -11.06
CA SER A 517 -3.10 -8.66 -10.27
C SER A 517 -3.71 -7.85 -9.11
N GLY A 518 -2.85 -7.13 -8.38
CA GLY A 518 -3.20 -6.41 -7.16
C GLY A 518 -3.65 -4.96 -7.41
N HIS A 519 -3.98 -4.25 -6.32
CA HIS A 519 -4.58 -2.90 -6.28
C HIS A 519 -4.07 -1.95 -7.38
N ILE A 520 -2.74 -1.76 -7.45
CA ILE A 520 -2.13 -0.85 -8.44
C ILE A 520 -1.94 -1.52 -9.79
N ALA A 521 -1.34 -2.71 -9.82
CA ALA A 521 -0.90 -3.34 -11.06
C ALA A 521 -2.07 -3.82 -11.95
N GLY A 522 -3.24 -4.09 -11.35
CA GLY A 522 -4.46 -4.39 -12.09
C GLY A 522 -5.09 -3.13 -12.71
N ILE A 523 -5.14 -2.01 -11.98
CA ILE A 523 -5.64 -0.74 -12.51
C ILE A 523 -4.69 -0.14 -13.56
N VAL A 524 -3.39 -0.07 -13.25
CA VAL A 524 -2.35 0.46 -14.14
C VAL A 524 -1.82 -0.64 -15.05
N ASN A 525 -2.69 -1.17 -15.91
CA ASN A 525 -2.36 -2.23 -16.86
C ASN A 525 -2.45 -1.73 -18.31
N PRO A 526 -1.40 -1.11 -18.87
CA PRO A 526 -1.43 -0.58 -20.23
C PRO A 526 -1.57 -1.70 -21.29
N PRO A 527 -2.47 -1.57 -22.28
CA PRO A 527 -2.69 -2.58 -23.33
C PRO A 527 -1.44 -2.97 -24.10
N SER A 528 -0.52 -2.02 -24.30
CA SER A 528 0.73 -2.22 -25.05
C SER A 528 1.68 -3.24 -24.42
N LYS A 529 1.51 -3.59 -23.13
CA LYS A 529 2.35 -4.58 -22.45
C LYS A 529 1.86 -6.02 -22.63
N GLY A 530 0.62 -6.24 -23.08
CA GLY A 530 0.06 -7.58 -23.27
C GLY A 530 0.10 -8.45 -22.01
N LYS A 531 0.00 -7.85 -20.82
CA LYS A 531 0.05 -8.55 -19.55
C LYS A 531 -1.36 -8.69 -18.95
N TYR A 532 -1.53 -9.77 -18.19
CA TYR A 532 -2.75 -10.08 -17.44
C TYR A 532 -3.99 -10.27 -18.34
N GLY A 533 -5.13 -10.45 -17.69
CA GLY A 533 -6.46 -10.48 -18.30
C GLY A 533 -7.50 -9.85 -17.38
N HIS A 534 -8.75 -10.00 -17.78
CA HIS A 534 -9.90 -9.53 -17.00
C HIS A 534 -11.13 -10.42 -17.21
N TYR A 535 -12.00 -10.43 -16.22
CA TYR A 535 -13.22 -11.23 -16.17
C TYR A 535 -14.44 -10.31 -16.22
N THR A 536 -15.47 -10.76 -16.94
CA THR A 536 -16.76 -10.07 -17.01
C THR A 536 -17.91 -11.05 -16.92
N ASN A 537 -18.99 -10.63 -16.27
CA ASN A 537 -20.26 -11.33 -16.24
C ASN A 537 -21.39 -10.30 -16.14
N ASP A 538 -22.34 -10.38 -17.07
CA ASP A 538 -23.43 -9.41 -17.21
C ASP A 538 -24.48 -9.56 -16.10
N ASN A 539 -24.50 -10.69 -15.39
CA ASN A 539 -25.47 -10.94 -14.32
C ASN A 539 -24.95 -10.49 -12.95
N LEU A 540 -25.19 -9.22 -12.62
CA LEU A 540 -24.88 -8.65 -11.29
C LEU A 540 -25.88 -9.00 -10.19
N SER A 541 -26.90 -9.83 -10.46
CA SER A 541 -27.82 -10.29 -9.41
C SER A 541 -27.20 -11.41 -8.56
N LEU A 542 -26.22 -12.13 -9.11
CA LEU A 542 -25.48 -13.20 -8.47
C LEU A 542 -24.66 -12.68 -7.28
N ASP A 543 -24.33 -13.57 -6.34
CA ASP A 543 -23.24 -13.27 -5.41
C ASP A 543 -21.89 -13.33 -6.12
N HIS A 544 -20.83 -12.94 -5.41
CA HIS A 544 -19.50 -12.86 -5.99
C HIS A 544 -18.94 -14.23 -6.44
N GLU A 545 -19.26 -15.34 -5.75
CA GLU A 545 -18.73 -16.66 -6.08
C GLU A 545 -19.36 -17.16 -7.38
N ASP A 546 -20.70 -17.11 -7.46
CA ASP A 546 -21.46 -17.45 -8.66
C ASP A 546 -21.15 -16.52 -9.83
N TRP A 547 -20.93 -15.22 -9.55
CA TRP A 547 -20.54 -14.25 -10.57
C TRP A 547 -19.20 -14.63 -11.20
N LEU A 548 -18.22 -15.03 -10.39
CA LEU A 548 -16.89 -15.43 -10.86
C LEU A 548 -16.94 -16.76 -11.60
N GLU A 549 -17.70 -17.75 -11.11
CA GLU A 549 -17.87 -19.05 -11.78
C GLU A 549 -18.49 -18.87 -13.19
N GLY A 550 -19.47 -17.97 -13.31
CA GLY A 550 -20.08 -17.62 -14.59
C GLY A 550 -19.29 -16.63 -15.45
N ALA A 551 -18.15 -16.12 -14.97
CA ALA A 551 -17.43 -15.05 -15.65
C ALA A 551 -16.64 -15.53 -16.87
N LYS A 552 -16.66 -14.69 -17.91
CA LYS A 552 -15.86 -14.88 -19.11
C LYS A 552 -14.52 -14.20 -18.92
N PHE A 553 -13.45 -14.98 -19.07
CA PHE A 553 -12.10 -14.46 -19.12
C PHE A 553 -11.80 -13.83 -20.49
N HIS A 554 -11.13 -12.69 -20.45
CA HIS A 554 -10.63 -11.95 -21.60
C HIS A 554 -9.14 -11.69 -21.41
N GLU A 555 -8.34 -12.05 -22.41
CA GLU A 555 -6.90 -11.78 -22.40
C GLU A 555 -6.63 -10.27 -22.58
N GLY A 556 -5.63 -9.76 -21.86
CA GLY A 556 -5.17 -8.39 -21.96
C GLY A 556 -5.88 -7.38 -21.05
N SER A 557 -5.47 -6.13 -21.20
CA SER A 557 -5.95 -5.00 -20.39
C SER A 557 -7.45 -4.79 -20.50
N TRP A 558 -8.07 -4.36 -19.40
CA TRP A 558 -9.47 -3.93 -19.34
C TRP A 558 -9.68 -2.51 -19.91
N TRP A 559 -8.62 -1.71 -20.11
CA TRP A 559 -8.74 -0.33 -20.58
C TRP A 559 -9.52 -0.19 -21.89
N PRO A 560 -9.29 -1.02 -22.94
CA PRO A 560 -10.05 -0.92 -24.18
C PRO A 560 -11.55 -1.21 -23.99
N ARG A 561 -11.90 -2.11 -23.06
CA ARG A 561 -13.29 -2.39 -22.69
C ARG A 561 -13.94 -1.18 -22.02
N TRP A 562 -13.22 -0.51 -21.11
CA TRP A 562 -13.69 0.73 -20.50
C TRP A 562 -13.85 1.85 -21.54
N GLY A 563 -12.90 1.98 -22.48
CA GLY A 563 -12.99 2.92 -23.60
C GLY A 563 -14.23 2.69 -24.47
N ALA A 564 -14.54 1.43 -24.81
CA ALA A 564 -15.74 1.08 -25.56
C ALA A 564 -17.04 1.33 -24.76
N TRP A 565 -17.01 1.11 -23.44
CA TRP A 565 -18.13 1.43 -22.56
C TRP A 565 -18.41 2.94 -22.50
N LEU A 566 -17.36 3.77 -22.49
CA LEU A 566 -17.48 5.22 -22.57
C LEU A 566 -17.98 5.68 -23.95
N GLU A 567 -17.49 5.08 -25.03
CA GLU A 567 -17.87 5.44 -26.41
C GLU A 567 -19.37 5.28 -26.66
N ASN A 568 -20.00 4.23 -26.09
CA ASN A 568 -21.45 4.02 -26.15
C ASN A 568 -22.26 5.13 -25.43
N ARG A 569 -21.59 6.03 -24.71
CA ARG A 569 -22.16 7.17 -23.99
C ARG A 569 -21.56 8.50 -24.47
N SER A 570 -20.94 8.51 -25.65
CA SER A 570 -20.42 9.71 -26.32
C SER A 570 -21.57 10.62 -26.80
N ASP A 571 -21.40 11.93 -26.66
CA ASP A 571 -22.25 12.95 -27.32
C ASP A 571 -21.72 13.35 -28.72
N GLY A 572 -20.88 12.49 -29.32
CA GLY A 572 -20.20 12.74 -30.58
C GLY A 572 -18.82 13.37 -30.39
N LYS A 573 -18.18 13.71 -31.51
CA LYS A 573 -16.83 14.28 -31.54
C LYS A 573 -16.86 15.80 -31.81
N VAL A 574 -16.02 16.53 -31.10
CA VAL A 574 -15.79 17.97 -31.25
C VAL A 574 -14.31 18.24 -31.51
N ASP A 575 -13.97 19.43 -31.97
CA ASP A 575 -12.57 19.85 -32.12
C ASP A 575 -11.84 19.79 -30.77
N ALA A 576 -10.57 19.40 -30.82
CA ALA A 576 -9.74 19.23 -29.63
C ALA A 576 -9.67 20.52 -28.79
N ARG A 577 -9.78 20.37 -27.46
CA ARG A 577 -9.76 21.49 -26.51
C ARG A 577 -8.35 21.67 -25.97
N ILE A 578 -7.60 22.66 -26.47
CA ILE A 578 -6.24 22.93 -25.99
C ILE A 578 -6.31 23.80 -24.72
N PRO A 579 -5.62 23.42 -23.62
CA PRO A 579 -5.62 24.20 -22.40
C PRO A 579 -5.09 25.64 -22.60
N GLY A 580 -5.87 26.62 -22.15
CA GLY A 580 -5.55 28.05 -22.28
C GLY A 580 -5.98 28.72 -23.59
N GLU A 581 -6.59 27.97 -24.52
CA GLU A 581 -7.19 28.59 -25.71
C GLU A 581 -8.43 29.42 -25.38
N LYS A 582 -8.84 30.26 -26.34
CA LYS A 582 -10.02 31.14 -26.25
C LYS A 582 -9.95 32.14 -25.09
N GLY A 583 -8.74 32.58 -24.74
CA GLY A 583 -8.50 33.62 -23.73
C GLY A 583 -8.68 33.15 -22.29
N ARG A 584 -8.60 31.85 -22.03
CA ARG A 584 -8.65 31.32 -20.66
C ARG A 584 -7.28 31.33 -20.01
N ASP A 585 -7.24 31.87 -18.80
CA ASP A 585 -6.03 31.89 -18.00
C ASP A 585 -5.64 30.47 -17.56
N THR A 586 -4.33 30.26 -17.43
CA THR A 586 -3.74 29.03 -16.90
C THR A 586 -2.75 29.38 -15.80
N LEU A 587 -2.60 28.52 -14.80
CA LEU A 587 -1.84 28.79 -13.58
C LEU A 587 -0.44 28.16 -13.58
N GLY A 588 -0.09 27.43 -14.65
CA GLY A 588 1.19 26.75 -14.82
C GLY A 588 1.05 25.45 -15.61
N GLU A 589 2.19 24.83 -15.93
CA GLU A 589 2.24 23.53 -16.60
C GLU A 589 1.88 22.38 -15.62
N ALA A 590 1.36 21.28 -16.15
CA ALA A 590 1.29 20.01 -15.42
C ALA A 590 2.71 19.56 -15.00
N PRO A 591 2.88 18.88 -13.86
CA PRO A 591 1.84 18.29 -13.00
C PRO A 591 1.34 19.23 -11.89
N GLY A 592 1.62 20.54 -11.98
CA GLY A 592 1.20 21.54 -11.01
C GLY A 592 2.12 21.66 -9.79
N THR A 593 1.71 22.46 -8.82
CA THR A 593 2.53 22.80 -7.63
C THR A 593 2.12 22.02 -6.38
N TYR A 594 0.88 21.50 -6.33
CA TYR A 594 0.36 20.80 -5.15
C TYR A 594 0.97 19.40 -5.02
N VAL A 595 1.13 18.69 -6.13
CA VAL A 595 1.71 17.33 -6.16
C VAL A 595 3.17 17.30 -5.71
N VAL A 596 3.92 18.39 -5.90
CA VAL A 596 5.34 18.47 -5.53
C VAL A 596 5.51 18.66 -4.01
N ARG A 597 4.45 19.08 -3.30
CA ARG A 597 4.51 19.24 -1.84
C ARG A 597 4.73 17.89 -1.16
N LYS A 598 5.78 17.82 -0.34
CA LYS A 598 6.06 16.68 0.53
C LYS A 598 5.14 16.72 1.75
N ALA A 599 4.83 15.54 2.29
CA ALA A 599 4.17 15.45 3.59
C ALA A 599 5.13 15.97 4.64
N ARG A 600 4.83 17.13 5.23
CA ARG A 600 5.53 17.68 6.39
C ARG A 600 4.56 17.66 7.58
N GLY A 601 5.10 17.52 8.79
CA GLY A 601 4.34 17.61 10.04
C GLY A 601 3.88 19.03 10.37
#